data_AF-D0WFA9-F1
#
_entry.id   AF-D0WFA9-F1
#
_cell.length_a   1.000
_cell.length_b   1.000
_cell.length_c   1.000
_cell.angle_alpha   90.00
_cell.angle_beta   90.00
_cell.angle_gamma   90.00
#
_symmetry.space_group_name_H-M   'P 1'
#
loop_
_entity.id
_entity.type
_entity.pdbx_description
1 polymer ?
#
loop_
_entity_poly.entity_id
_entity_poly.type
_entity_poly.pdbx_seq_one_letter_code
_entity_poly.pdbx_strand_id
1 'polypeptide(L)'
;MLGAVGEAVWVGVEIYCLYKTVTVERWEMWGKDATVGHAVFVICAQILIFFVALNFLRVELGDASMFKFWIFTQVIIVCAPSLFWRERNTRLGSCWQLVVTLVLVCVMSFNPLGNMWSLISPYFAFENNPWYYVMGAGVLAFAAYDVVVYARLPKKPARLENGKKPVF
;
A
#
# COMPACT_ATOMS: atom_id res chain seq x y z
N MET A 1 -17.01 7.51 -13.78
CA MET A 1 -16.32 6.52 -14.64
C MET A 1 -14.82 6.46 -14.41
N LEU A 2 -14.08 7.58 -14.38
CA LEU A 2 -12.62 7.59 -14.15
C LEU A 2 -12.18 6.87 -12.87
N GLY A 3 -12.86 7.09 -11.75
CA GLY A 3 -12.56 6.40 -10.48
C GLY A 3 -12.68 4.88 -10.58
N ALA A 4 -13.72 4.36 -11.24
CA ALA A 4 -13.90 2.92 -11.42
C ALA A 4 -12.80 2.28 -12.29
N VAL A 5 -12.33 3.00 -13.32
CA VAL A 5 -11.20 2.56 -14.14
C VAL A 5 -9.91 2.56 -13.31
N GLY A 6 -9.68 3.61 -12.52
CA GLY A 6 -8.56 3.71 -11.60
C GLY A 6 -8.52 2.52 -10.63
N GLU A 7 -9.65 2.19 -10.01
CA GLU A 7 -9.71 1.06 -9.08
C GLU A 7 -9.59 -0.30 -9.76
N ALA A 8 -10.12 -0.47 -10.97
CA ALA A 8 -9.90 -1.70 -11.73
C ALA A 8 -8.41 -1.91 -12.04
N VAL A 9 -7.70 -0.84 -12.40
CA VAL A 9 -6.24 -0.88 -12.62
C VAL A 9 -5.51 -1.17 -11.31
N TRP A 10 -5.87 -0.50 -10.22
CA TRP A 10 -5.26 -0.72 -8.90
C TRP A 10 -5.41 -2.17 -8.43
N VAL A 11 -6.64 -2.70 -8.44
CA VAL A 11 -6.91 -4.09 -8.08
C VAL A 11 -6.18 -5.07 -8.99
N GLY A 12 -6.08 -4.78 -10.29
CA GLY A 12 -5.29 -5.59 -11.23
C GLY A 12 -3.81 -5.65 -10.85
N VAL A 13 -3.21 -4.52 -10.44
CA VAL A 13 -1.84 -4.46 -9.94
C VAL A 13 -1.70 -5.22 -8.63
N GLU A 14 -2.66 -5.12 -7.71
CA GLU A 14 -2.66 -5.90 -6.45
C GLU A 14 -2.69 -7.40 -6.71
N ILE A 15 -3.56 -7.88 -7.61
CA ILE A 15 -3.63 -9.28 -8.00
C ILE A 15 -2.30 -9.74 -8.62
N TYR A 16 -1.71 -8.93 -9.50
CA TYR A 16 -0.40 -9.24 -10.09
C TYR A 16 0.69 -9.34 -9.00
N CYS A 17 0.71 -8.40 -8.05
CA CYS A 17 1.65 -8.43 -6.93
C CYS A 17 1.46 -9.71 -6.10
N LEU A 18 0.23 -10.05 -5.70
CA LEU A 18 -0.06 -11.27 -4.95
C LEU A 18 0.36 -12.53 -5.71
N TYR A 19 0.10 -12.57 -7.02
CA TYR A 19 0.56 -13.68 -7.88
C TYR A 19 2.08 -13.81 -7.87
N LYS A 20 2.81 -12.71 -8.01
CA LYS A 20 4.29 -12.71 -7.95
C LYS A 20 4.79 -13.09 -6.57
N THR A 21 4.14 -12.64 -5.50
CA THR A 21 4.48 -13.01 -4.13
C THR A 21 4.34 -14.51 -3.91
N VAL A 22 3.25 -15.14 -4.38
CA VAL A 22 3.01 -16.58 -4.24
C VAL A 22 3.93 -17.44 -5.13
N THR A 23 4.23 -16.97 -6.35
CA THR A 23 4.96 -17.76 -7.34
C THR A 23 6.47 -17.55 -7.30
N VAL A 24 6.95 -16.38 -6.90
CA VAL A 24 8.37 -16.00 -6.96
C VAL A 24 8.97 -15.81 -5.57
N GLU A 25 8.33 -15.01 -4.72
CA GLU A 25 8.92 -14.54 -3.45
C GLU A 25 8.36 -15.28 -2.22
N ARG A 26 7.67 -16.40 -2.44
CA ARG A 26 6.99 -17.14 -1.37
C ARG A 26 7.92 -17.54 -0.22
N TRP A 27 9.13 -17.96 -0.55
CA TRP A 27 10.13 -18.37 0.46
C TRP A 27 10.57 -17.19 1.32
N GLU A 28 10.67 -16.01 0.73
CA GLU A 28 11.05 -14.78 1.44
C GLU A 28 9.91 -14.26 2.33
N MET A 29 8.67 -14.56 1.99
CA MET A 29 7.49 -14.09 2.75
C MET A 29 7.04 -15.06 3.84
N TRP A 30 7.05 -16.37 3.58
CA TRP A 30 6.50 -17.39 4.49
C TRP A 30 7.49 -18.50 4.82
N GLY A 31 8.75 -18.40 4.40
CA GLY A 31 9.78 -19.41 4.66
C GLY A 31 9.90 -20.49 3.59
N LYS A 32 11.01 -21.24 3.61
CA LYS A 32 11.40 -22.21 2.57
C LYS A 32 10.39 -23.35 2.39
N ASP A 33 9.75 -23.76 3.48
CA ASP A 33 8.79 -24.86 3.50
C ASP A 33 7.37 -24.43 3.10
N ALA A 34 7.16 -23.13 2.82
CA ALA A 34 5.85 -22.63 2.41
C ALA A 34 5.42 -23.24 1.08
N THR A 35 4.24 -23.86 1.08
CA THR A 35 3.59 -24.37 -0.13
C THR A 35 2.74 -23.28 -0.79
N VAL A 36 2.40 -23.45 -2.08
CA VAL A 36 1.45 -22.57 -2.78
C VAL A 36 0.12 -22.53 -2.04
N GLY A 37 -0.38 -23.70 -1.61
CA GLY A 37 -1.65 -23.82 -0.90
C GLY A 37 -1.67 -23.05 0.42
N HIS A 38 -0.58 -23.12 1.20
CA HIS A 38 -0.44 -22.34 2.42
C HIS A 38 -0.47 -20.83 2.14
N ALA A 39 0.32 -20.36 1.17
CA ALA A 39 0.38 -18.94 0.84
C ALA A 39 -0.98 -18.39 0.35
N VAL A 40 -1.66 -19.13 -0.52
CA VAL A 40 -3.01 -18.76 -1.01
C VAL A 40 -4.01 -18.75 0.14
N PHE A 41 -3.98 -19.76 1.01
CA PHE A 41 -4.87 -19.81 2.18
C PHE A 41 -4.69 -18.58 3.09
N VAL A 42 -3.44 -18.21 3.41
CA VAL A 42 -3.16 -17.04 4.26
C VAL A 42 -3.67 -15.75 3.60
N ILE A 43 -3.44 -15.56 2.30
CA ILE A 43 -3.94 -14.40 1.56
C ILE A 43 -5.47 -14.35 1.57
N CYS A 44 -6.14 -15.46 1.25
CA CYS A 44 -7.60 -15.53 1.25
C CYS A 44 -8.19 -15.29 2.64
N ALA A 45 -7.56 -15.81 3.69
CA ALA A 45 -7.97 -15.58 5.07
C ALA A 45 -7.85 -14.10 5.45
N GLN A 46 -6.75 -13.43 5.06
CA GLN A 46 -6.59 -11.99 5.27
C GLN A 46 -7.65 -11.17 4.53
N ILE A 47 -7.89 -11.46 3.25
CA ILE A 47 -8.92 -10.79 2.44
C ILE A 47 -10.30 -10.95 3.11
N LEU A 48 -10.64 -12.15 3.56
CA LEU A 48 -11.92 -12.41 4.22
C LEU A 48 -12.05 -11.62 5.53
N ILE A 49 -11.01 -11.60 6.36
CA ILE A 49 -11.00 -10.85 7.63
C ILE A 49 -11.18 -9.35 7.36
N PHE A 50 -10.42 -8.78 6.42
CA PHE A 50 -10.56 -7.37 6.06
C PHE A 50 -11.94 -7.07 5.46
N PHE A 51 -12.46 -7.94 4.60
CA PHE A 51 -13.79 -7.77 4.02
C PHE A 51 -14.87 -7.72 5.09
N VAL A 52 -14.87 -8.67 6.03
CA VAL A 52 -15.87 -8.71 7.11
C VAL A 52 -15.69 -7.52 8.05
N ALA A 53 -14.46 -7.23 8.48
CA ALA A 53 -14.19 -6.12 9.42
C ALA A 53 -14.56 -4.75 8.83
N LEU A 54 -14.23 -4.49 7.57
CA LEU A 54 -14.53 -3.22 6.91
C LEU A 54 -16.02 -3.05 6.61
N ASN A 55 -16.73 -4.13 6.27
CA ASN A 55 -18.19 -4.06 6.10
C ASN A 55 -18.91 -3.86 7.43
N PHE A 56 -18.45 -4.50 8.50
CA PHE A 56 -18.96 -4.24 9.84
C PHE A 56 -18.74 -2.78 10.23
N LEU A 57 -17.52 -2.27 10.07
CA LEU A 57 -17.20 -0.87 10.35
C LEU A 57 -18.06 0.10 9.53
N ARG A 58 -18.36 -0.25 8.27
CA ARG A 58 -19.26 0.52 7.41
C ARG A 58 -20.67 0.61 7.95
N VAL A 59 -21.22 -0.49 8.43
CA VAL A 59 -22.56 -0.51 9.03
C VAL A 59 -22.60 0.36 10.28
N GLU A 60 -21.57 0.28 11.13
CA GLU A 60 -21.50 1.04 12.38
C GLU A 60 -21.28 2.55 12.18
N LEU A 61 -20.40 2.95 11.25
CA LEU A 61 -20.02 4.35 11.05
C LEU A 61 -20.86 5.08 10.00
N GLY A 62 -21.55 4.34 9.13
CA GLY A 62 -22.24 4.85 7.96
C GLY A 62 -21.31 5.25 6.81
N ASP A 63 -21.89 5.36 5.61
CA ASP A 63 -21.15 5.55 4.36
C ASP A 63 -20.31 6.84 4.33
N ALA A 64 -20.83 7.94 4.87
CA ALA A 64 -20.12 9.22 4.89
C ALA A 64 -18.84 9.19 5.75
N SER A 65 -18.86 8.44 6.85
CA SER A 65 -17.70 8.26 7.73
C SER A 65 -16.70 7.27 7.13
N MET A 66 -17.17 6.23 6.44
CA MET A 66 -16.30 5.30 5.72
C MET A 66 -15.47 5.97 4.65
N PHE A 67 -16.01 6.99 3.98
CA PHE A 67 -15.25 7.77 3.02
C PHE A 67 -14.04 8.49 3.66
N LYS A 68 -14.19 8.95 4.91
CA LYS A 68 -13.08 9.53 5.69
C LYS A 68 -12.10 8.46 6.16
N PHE A 69 -12.61 7.27 6.53
CA PHE A 69 -11.77 6.12 6.88
C PHE A 69 -10.91 5.65 5.70
N TRP A 70 -11.40 5.75 4.47
CA TRP A 70 -10.62 5.39 3.27
C TRP A 70 -9.36 6.25 3.07
N ILE A 71 -9.33 7.47 3.60
CA ILE A 71 -8.09 8.26 3.64
C ILE A 71 -7.10 7.68 4.64
N PHE A 72 -7.59 7.22 5.79
CA PHE A 72 -6.73 6.66 6.82
C PHE A 72 -6.00 5.41 6.31
N THR A 73 -6.63 4.61 5.45
CA THR A 73 -5.94 3.47 4.82
C THR A 73 -4.81 3.91 3.90
N GLN A 74 -4.89 5.06 3.23
CA GLN A 74 -3.77 5.61 2.45
C GLN A 74 -2.58 5.96 3.33
N VAL A 75 -2.82 6.47 4.55
CA VAL A 75 -1.75 6.72 5.53
C VAL A 75 -1.04 5.41 5.88
N ILE A 76 -1.79 4.34 6.11
CA ILE A 76 -1.23 3.01 6.41
C ILE A 76 -0.45 2.47 5.22
N ILE A 77 -0.98 2.56 4.00
CA ILE A 77 -0.33 2.02 2.79
C ILE A 77 1.00 2.72 2.52
N VAL A 78 1.10 4.03 2.79
CA VAL A 78 2.36 4.76 2.64
C VAL A 78 3.35 4.42 3.75
N CYS A 79 2.91 4.34 5.01
CA CYS A 79 3.83 4.23 6.15
C CYS A 79 4.18 2.79 6.56
N ALA A 80 3.25 1.84 6.44
CA ALA A 80 3.46 0.49 6.97
C ALA A 80 4.52 -0.33 6.19
N PRO A 81 4.56 -0.32 4.85
CA PRO A 81 5.52 -1.15 4.10
C PRO A 81 6.97 -0.85 4.44
N SER A 82 7.33 0.41 4.66
CA SER A 82 8.71 0.79 4.96
C SER A 82 9.16 0.37 6.35
N LEU A 83 8.24 0.31 7.32
CA LEU A 83 8.51 -0.30 8.63
C LEU A 83 8.94 -1.77 8.45
N PHE A 84 8.23 -2.52 7.62
CA PHE A 84 8.60 -3.90 7.31
C PHE A 84 9.95 -4.01 6.59
N TRP A 85 10.26 -3.12 5.64
CA TRP A 85 11.56 -3.16 4.93
C TRP A 85 12.73 -2.90 5.87
N ARG A 86 12.53 -1.99 6.83
CA ARG A 86 13.53 -1.64 7.86
C ARG A 86 13.76 -2.80 8.81
N GLU A 87 12.69 -3.42 9.30
CA GLU A 87 12.77 -4.53 10.24
C GLU A 87 13.47 -5.74 9.62
N ARG A 88 13.16 -6.05 8.35
CA ARG A 88 13.80 -7.17 7.62
C ARG A 88 15.16 -6.83 7.03
N ASN A 89 15.57 -5.55 7.07
CA ASN A 89 16.79 -5.02 6.47
C ASN A 89 17.05 -5.53 5.03
N THR A 90 15.99 -5.61 4.22
CA THR A 90 16.05 -6.17 2.87
C THR A 90 15.11 -5.46 1.91
N ARG A 91 15.46 -5.47 0.61
CA ARG A 91 14.60 -5.00 -0.48
C ARG A 91 13.71 -6.10 -1.05
N LEU A 92 13.88 -7.36 -0.64
CA LEU A 92 13.07 -8.47 -1.14
C LEU A 92 11.59 -8.25 -0.79
N GLY A 93 10.69 -8.45 -1.76
CA GLY A 93 9.27 -8.12 -1.60
C GLY A 93 8.89 -6.66 -1.91
N SER A 94 9.82 -5.80 -2.35
CA SER A 94 9.54 -4.38 -2.68
C SER A 94 10.34 -3.90 -3.88
N CYS A 95 9.95 -2.83 -4.57
CA CYS A 95 10.67 -2.30 -5.73
C CYS A 95 10.75 -0.78 -5.73
N TRP A 96 11.65 -0.20 -6.54
CA TRP A 96 11.73 1.26 -6.67
C TRP A 96 10.44 1.88 -7.21
N GLN A 97 9.76 1.18 -8.11
CA GLN A 97 8.48 1.61 -8.66
C GLN A 97 7.41 1.69 -7.56
N LEU A 98 7.39 0.74 -6.62
CA LEU A 98 6.49 0.77 -5.47
C LEU A 98 6.81 1.98 -4.58
N VAL A 99 8.08 2.19 -4.23
CA VAL A 99 8.51 3.34 -3.41
C VAL A 99 8.09 4.67 -4.03
N VAL A 100 8.30 4.84 -5.34
CA VAL A 100 7.85 6.04 -6.08
C VAL A 100 6.33 6.13 -6.09
N THR A 101 5.63 5.02 -6.29
CA THR A 101 4.15 4.98 -6.27
C THR A 101 3.61 5.45 -4.93
N LEU A 102 4.20 5.05 -3.80
CA LEU A 102 3.78 5.48 -2.46
C LEU A 102 3.95 7.00 -2.26
N VAL A 103 5.04 7.58 -2.78
CA VAL A 103 5.23 9.05 -2.78
C VAL A 103 4.15 9.73 -3.63
N LEU A 104 3.86 9.21 -4.82
CA LEU A 104 2.82 9.76 -5.69
C LEU A 104 1.43 9.65 -5.07
N VAL A 105 1.10 8.55 -4.40
CA VAL A 105 -0.16 8.38 -3.66
C VAL A 105 -0.29 9.47 -2.58
N CYS A 106 0.79 9.76 -1.86
CA CYS A 106 0.81 10.83 -0.87
C CYS A 106 0.57 12.21 -1.51
N VAL A 107 1.27 12.52 -2.62
CA VAL A 107 1.10 13.80 -3.32
C VAL A 107 -0.33 13.95 -3.86
N MET A 108 -0.84 12.93 -4.57
CA MET A 108 -2.19 12.96 -5.15
C MET A 108 -3.30 13.04 -4.10
N SER A 109 -3.06 12.47 -2.91
CA SER A 109 -4.02 12.51 -1.82
C SER A 109 -3.95 13.82 -1.04
N PHE A 110 -2.77 14.36 -0.75
CA PHE A 110 -2.63 15.45 0.21
C PHE A 110 -2.18 16.79 -0.39
N ASN A 111 -2.13 16.94 -1.71
CA ASN A 111 -1.78 18.21 -2.34
C ASN A 111 -2.85 19.30 -2.11
N PRO A 112 -2.53 20.45 -1.48
CA PRO A 112 -3.47 21.55 -1.29
C PRO A 112 -3.88 22.23 -2.60
N LEU A 113 -3.07 22.12 -3.66
CA LEU A 113 -3.34 22.76 -4.96
C LEU A 113 -4.24 21.93 -5.88
N GLY A 114 -4.58 20.70 -5.49
CA GLY A 114 -5.38 19.81 -6.33
C GLY A 114 -5.23 18.35 -5.91
N ASN A 115 -5.80 17.98 -4.78
CA ASN A 115 -5.93 16.56 -4.40
C ASN A 115 -7.16 15.92 -5.05
N MET A 116 -7.08 14.61 -5.29
CA MET A 116 -8.16 13.89 -5.95
C MET A 116 -9.44 13.78 -5.10
N TRP A 117 -9.33 13.92 -3.78
CA TRP A 117 -10.43 13.71 -2.84
C TRP A 117 -11.35 14.93 -2.74
N SER A 118 -10.82 16.14 -2.92
CA SER A 118 -11.60 17.38 -2.94
C SER A 118 -12.57 17.44 -4.12
N LEU A 119 -12.30 16.68 -5.20
CA LEU A 119 -13.21 16.50 -6.33
C LEU A 119 -14.44 15.65 -5.99
N ILE A 120 -14.36 14.85 -4.92
CA ILE A 120 -15.41 13.92 -4.51
C ILE A 120 -16.16 14.43 -3.28
N SER A 121 -15.48 15.14 -2.36
CA SER A 121 -16.10 15.71 -1.18
C SER A 121 -15.46 17.04 -0.76
N PRO A 122 -16.26 18.07 -0.43
CA PRO A 122 -15.75 19.36 0.05
C PRO A 122 -15.01 19.24 1.38
N TYR A 123 -15.19 18.15 2.13
CA TYR A 123 -14.47 17.88 3.38
C TYR A 123 -12.94 17.89 3.20
N PHE A 124 -12.44 17.58 2.00
CA PHE A 124 -11.02 17.55 1.69
C PHE A 124 -10.50 18.84 1.05
N ALA A 125 -11.28 19.92 1.09
CA ALA A 125 -10.79 21.25 0.75
C ALA A 125 -10.00 21.84 1.92
N PHE A 126 -8.94 22.60 1.61
CA PHE A 126 -8.07 23.22 2.61
C PHE A 126 -8.83 24.11 3.61
N GLU A 127 -9.80 24.87 3.09
CA GLU A 127 -10.65 25.76 3.89
C GLU A 127 -11.53 25.00 4.90
N ASN A 128 -11.95 23.78 4.56
CA ASN A 128 -12.87 22.99 5.38
C ASN A 128 -12.16 22.07 6.37
N ASN A 129 -10.94 21.61 6.06
CA ASN A 129 -10.20 20.71 6.92
C ASN A 129 -8.68 20.87 6.78
N PRO A 130 -8.09 21.92 7.40
CA PRO A 130 -6.64 22.14 7.35
C PRO A 130 -5.84 21.00 8.01
N TRP A 131 -6.40 20.30 9.00
CA TRP A 131 -5.75 19.17 9.67
C TRP A 131 -5.45 18.00 8.73
N TYR A 132 -6.27 17.80 7.70
CA TYR A 132 -6.01 16.83 6.64
C TYR A 132 -4.63 17.03 5.99
N TYR A 133 -4.26 18.28 5.76
CA TYR A 133 -3.01 18.66 5.11
C TYR A 133 -1.82 18.67 6.07
N VAL A 134 -2.04 18.96 7.35
CA VAL A 134 -1.03 18.76 8.40
C VAL A 134 -0.65 17.29 8.49
N MET A 135 -1.64 16.40 8.53
CA MET A 135 -1.41 14.96 8.49
C MET A 135 -0.70 14.55 7.20
N GLY A 136 -1.17 15.05 6.05
CA GLY A 136 -0.53 14.82 4.76
C GLY A 136 0.93 15.23 4.69
N ALA A 137 1.31 16.36 5.31
CA ALA A 137 2.71 16.79 5.40
C ALA A 137 3.55 15.80 6.22
N GLY A 138 3.00 15.26 7.32
CA GLY A 138 3.64 14.20 8.09
C GLY A 138 3.84 12.91 7.29
N VAL A 139 2.81 12.49 6.55
CA VAL A 139 2.86 11.32 5.67
C VAL A 139 3.87 11.52 4.54
N LEU A 140 3.94 12.72 3.96
CA LEU A 140 4.90 13.05 2.92
C LEU A 140 6.34 13.01 3.43
N ALA A 141 6.58 13.53 4.64
CA ALA A 141 7.90 13.44 5.28
C ALA A 141 8.31 11.97 5.50
N PHE A 142 7.36 11.13 5.91
CA PHE A 142 7.58 9.69 6.06
C PHE A 142 7.89 9.01 4.72
N ALA A 143 7.10 9.28 3.67
CA ALA A 143 7.33 8.77 2.33
C ALA A 143 8.70 9.21 1.76
N ALA A 144 9.10 10.46 1.97
CA ALA A 144 10.40 10.97 1.57
C ALA A 144 11.55 10.30 2.34
N TYR A 145 11.38 10.07 3.65
CA TYR A 145 12.32 9.30 4.45
C TYR A 145 12.45 7.86 3.95
N ASP A 146 11.35 7.25 3.52
CA ASP A 146 11.32 5.88 3.01
C ASP A 146 12.09 5.72 1.70
N VAL A 147 12.11 6.75 0.85
CA VAL A 147 13.00 6.79 -0.33
C VAL A 147 14.47 6.68 0.10
N VAL A 148 14.87 7.42 1.13
CA VAL A 148 16.26 7.40 1.65
C VAL A 148 16.58 6.07 2.29
N VAL A 149 15.67 5.52 3.09
CA VAL A 149 15.82 4.20 3.71
C VAL A 149 15.99 3.14 2.62
N TYR A 150 15.07 3.10 1.66
CA TYR A 150 15.11 2.11 0.60
C TYR A 150 16.40 2.21 -0.21
N ALA A 151 16.88 3.42 -0.50
CA ALA A 151 18.16 3.67 -1.17
C ALA A 151 19.38 3.08 -0.42
N ARG A 152 19.31 3.00 0.91
CA ARG A 152 20.39 2.48 1.77
C ARG A 152 20.32 0.97 2.01
N LEU A 153 19.17 0.35 1.80
CA LEU A 153 19.02 -1.11 1.96
C LEU A 153 19.91 -1.89 0.97
N PRO A 154 20.35 -3.12 1.32
CA PRO A 154 21.12 -3.97 0.43
C PRO A 154 20.44 -4.16 -0.92
N LYS A 155 21.22 -4.12 -2.01
CA LYS A 155 20.71 -4.39 -3.36
C LYS A 155 20.19 -5.82 -3.44
N LYS A 156 19.12 -6.02 -4.20
CA LYS A 156 18.58 -7.36 -4.45
C LYS A 156 19.62 -8.24 -5.13
N PRO A 157 19.69 -9.54 -4.79
CA PRO A 157 20.55 -10.48 -5.49
C PRO A 157 20.08 -10.66 -6.93
N ALA A 158 20.98 -11.04 -7.83
CA ALA A 158 20.61 -11.32 -9.23
C ALA A 158 19.62 -12.49 -9.36
N ARG A 159 19.66 -13.43 -8.40
CA ARG A 159 18.80 -14.60 -8.31
C ARG A 159 18.44 -14.84 -6.84
N LEU A 160 17.20 -15.24 -6.61
CA LEU A 160 16.75 -15.77 -5.32
C LEU A 160 17.33 -17.18 -5.11
N GLU A 161 17.26 -17.68 -3.87
CA GLU A 161 17.70 -19.05 -3.56
C GLU A 161 16.97 -20.13 -4.39
N ASN A 162 15.72 -19.86 -4.77
CA ASN A 162 14.93 -20.75 -5.66
C ASN A 162 15.31 -20.62 -7.16
N GLY A 163 16.37 -19.88 -7.51
CA GLY A 163 16.84 -19.65 -8.88
C GLY A 163 16.00 -18.65 -9.70
N LYS A 164 14.89 -18.14 -9.16
CA LYS A 164 14.04 -17.16 -9.85
C LYS A 164 14.64 -15.77 -9.78
N LYS A 165 14.28 -14.92 -10.76
CA LYS A 165 14.59 -13.48 -10.67
C LYS A 165 13.68 -12.87 -9.61
N PRO A 166 14.19 -12.05 -8.68
CA PRO A 166 13.35 -11.31 -7.75
C PRO A 166 12.39 -10.39 -8.52
N VAL A 167 11.29 -9.99 -7.87
CA VAL A 167 10.45 -8.91 -8.40
C VAL A 167 11.34 -7.65 -8.55
N PHE A 168 11.02 -6.78 -9.51
CA PHE A 168 11.88 -5.66 -9.98
C PHE A 168 12.58 -4.87 -8.87
#